data_AF-F8II83-F1
#
_entry.id   AF-F8II83-F1
#
_cell.length_a   1.000
_cell.length_b   1.000
_cell.length_c   1.000
_cell.angle_alpha   90.00
_cell.angle_beta   90.00
_cell.angle_gamma   90.00
#
_symmetry.space_group_name_H-M   'P 1'
#
loop_
_entity.id
_entity.type
_entity.pdbx_description
1 polymer ?
#
loop_
_entity_poly.entity_id
_entity_poly.type
_entity_poly.pdbx_seq_one_letter_code
_entity_poly.pdbx_strand_id
1 'polypeptide(L)'
;MKRMRTRSVLAVVAAAMVCAGCGTTSQPSKPQAPLVTWNAAHRLVEWTVIAGDGGENGGMNFDGYANGEMTLVVPVGWRVQIHFRNASFTPHSAMVVPEGDYDRGSFDSSLLAFPGAETPNPSEGSPKGAAENVEFTASRAGNFALVCAVPGHALAGMWDKLVVSSQAKKPSLLVNHSS
;
A
#
# COMPACT_ATOMS: atom_id res chain seq x y z
N MET A 1 4.05 0.99 -79.86
CA MET A 1 2.76 0.84 -80.58
C MET A 1 1.63 1.29 -79.66
N LYS A 2 0.73 2.12 -80.18
CA LYS A 2 -0.48 2.66 -79.54
C LYS A 2 -1.44 1.53 -79.11
N ARG A 3 -2.14 1.67 -77.98
CA ARG A 3 -3.59 1.99 -77.95
C ARG A 3 -4.15 2.12 -76.52
N MET A 4 -4.75 3.29 -76.33
CA MET A 4 -5.66 3.73 -75.28
C MET A 4 -7.00 2.98 -75.36
N ARG A 5 -7.63 2.67 -74.21
CA ARG A 5 -9.09 2.58 -74.08
C ARG A 5 -9.55 3.13 -72.73
N THR A 6 -10.73 3.72 -72.78
CA THR A 6 -11.19 4.86 -71.99
C THR A 6 -12.41 4.47 -71.16
N ARG A 7 -12.52 5.07 -69.96
CA ARG A 7 -13.72 5.43 -69.15
C ARG A 7 -14.77 4.36 -68.78
N SER A 8 -15.10 4.32 -67.49
CA SER A 8 -16.43 4.72 -66.98
C SER A 8 -16.35 5.17 -65.52
N VAL A 9 -17.00 6.29 -65.23
CA VAL A 9 -17.22 6.88 -63.90
C VAL A 9 -18.55 6.32 -63.38
N LEU A 10 -18.61 5.92 -62.11
CA LEU A 10 -19.87 5.93 -61.36
C LEU A 10 -19.61 6.40 -59.92
N ALA A 11 -20.53 7.22 -59.45
CA ALA A 11 -20.44 8.09 -58.29
C ALA A 11 -21.01 7.46 -57.00
N VAL A 12 -20.35 7.81 -55.88
CA VAL A 12 -20.92 8.30 -54.58
C VAL A 12 -21.93 7.40 -53.83
N VAL A 13 -21.53 6.97 -52.62
CA VAL A 13 -22.07 7.27 -51.26
C VAL A 13 -21.74 6.09 -50.33
N ALA A 14 -20.95 6.33 -49.27
CA ALA A 14 -21.04 5.62 -47.98
C ALA A 14 -20.16 6.38 -46.95
N ALA A 15 -20.79 7.24 -46.15
CA ALA A 15 -21.12 6.97 -44.75
C ALA A 15 -19.89 7.05 -43.82
N ALA A 16 -19.82 8.14 -43.06
CA ALA A 16 -18.83 8.36 -42.01
C ALA A 16 -18.95 7.28 -40.92
N MET A 17 -17.94 6.42 -40.80
CA MET A 17 -17.77 5.53 -39.65
C MET A 17 -16.97 6.26 -38.56
N VAL A 18 -17.70 6.88 -37.64
CA VAL A 18 -17.19 7.23 -36.32
C VAL A 18 -17.20 5.94 -35.50
N CYS A 19 -16.08 5.23 -35.47
CA CYS A 19 -15.91 4.09 -34.57
C CYS A 19 -15.25 4.56 -33.28
N ALA A 20 -16.11 4.70 -32.27
CA ALA A 20 -15.92 4.28 -30.89
C ALA A 20 -14.54 4.53 -30.28
N GLY A 21 -14.44 5.61 -29.50
CA GLY A 21 -13.43 5.70 -28.47
C GLY A 21 -13.50 4.45 -27.58
N CYS A 22 -12.35 3.83 -27.35
CA CYS A 22 -12.18 2.87 -26.27
C CYS A 22 -12.43 3.62 -24.96
N GLY A 23 -13.68 3.63 -24.51
CA GLY A 23 -13.99 3.91 -23.12
C GLY A 23 -13.26 2.85 -22.31
N THR A 24 -12.21 3.25 -21.60
CA THR A 24 -11.73 2.50 -20.44
C THR A 24 -12.92 2.38 -19.51
N THR A 25 -13.60 1.24 -19.56
CA THR A 25 -14.55 0.89 -18.51
C THR A 25 -13.70 0.76 -17.26
N SER A 26 -13.72 1.80 -16.42
CA SER A 26 -13.26 1.72 -15.04
C SER A 26 -14.06 0.59 -14.42
N GLN A 27 -13.44 -0.58 -14.34
CA GLN A 27 -14.07 -1.74 -13.74
C GLN A 27 -14.38 -1.33 -12.30
N PRO A 28 -15.63 -1.43 -11.83
CA PRO A 28 -15.95 -1.07 -10.47
C PRO A 28 -15.09 -1.93 -9.56
N SER A 29 -14.10 -1.30 -8.91
CA SER A 29 -13.33 -1.91 -7.84
C SER A 29 -14.34 -2.42 -6.84
N LYS A 30 -14.30 -3.74 -6.54
CA LYS A 30 -15.06 -4.29 -5.41
C LYS A 30 -14.88 -3.34 -4.21
N PRO A 31 -15.92 -3.10 -3.39
CA PRO A 31 -15.74 -2.32 -2.17
C PRO A 31 -14.61 -2.95 -1.36
N GLN A 32 -13.46 -2.28 -1.33
CA GLN A 32 -12.32 -2.74 -0.56
C GLN A 32 -12.70 -2.53 0.91
N ALA A 33 -12.52 -3.57 1.73
CA ALA A 33 -12.73 -3.42 3.17
C ALA A 33 -11.87 -2.24 3.67
N PRO A 34 -12.35 -1.49 4.67
CA PRO A 34 -11.56 -0.38 5.19
C PRO A 34 -10.22 -0.89 5.71
N LEU A 35 -9.13 -0.23 5.30
CA LEU A 35 -7.78 -0.56 5.77
C LEU A 35 -7.62 -0.37 7.27
N VAL A 36 -8.39 0.54 7.87
CA VAL A 36 -8.34 0.85 9.29
C VAL A 36 -9.75 0.92 9.87
N THR A 37 -9.98 0.15 10.93
CA THR A 37 -11.15 0.23 11.80
C THR A 37 -10.70 0.49 13.24
N TRP A 38 -11.61 0.94 14.10
CA TRP A 38 -11.27 1.13 15.51
C TRP A 38 -12.46 1.02 16.44
N ASN A 39 -12.17 0.63 17.68
CA ASN A 39 -13.11 0.59 18.78
C ASN A 39 -12.66 1.56 19.87
N ALA A 40 -13.37 2.70 19.99
CA ALA A 40 -13.01 3.76 20.93
C ALA A 40 -13.21 3.37 22.40
N ALA A 41 -14.21 2.54 22.71
CA ALA A 41 -14.46 2.07 24.07
C ALA A 41 -13.32 1.17 24.58
N HIS A 42 -12.72 0.40 23.67
CA HIS A 42 -11.59 -0.49 23.97
C HIS A 42 -10.22 0.11 23.64
N ARG A 43 -10.17 1.35 23.12
CA ARG A 43 -8.94 2.01 22.65
C ARG A 43 -8.10 1.12 21.73
N LEU A 44 -8.77 0.48 20.77
CA LEU A 44 -8.18 -0.46 19.84
C LEU A 44 -8.28 0.08 18.41
N VAL A 45 -7.17 0.05 17.68
CA VAL A 45 -7.09 0.23 16.23
C VAL A 45 -6.81 -1.12 15.60
N GLU A 46 -7.59 -1.50 14.61
CA GLU A 46 -7.34 -2.64 13.75
C GLU A 46 -6.87 -2.10 12.40
N TRP A 47 -5.66 -2.51 11.99
CA TRP A 47 -5.00 -2.04 10.78
C TRP A 47 -4.71 -3.22 9.87
N THR A 48 -5.39 -3.31 8.74
CA THR A 48 -5.06 -4.26 7.69
C THR A 48 -3.81 -3.80 6.97
N VAL A 49 -2.83 -4.71 6.82
CA VAL A 49 -1.58 -4.47 6.10
C VAL A 49 -1.34 -5.62 5.12
N ILE A 50 -1.60 -5.40 3.84
CA ILE A 50 -1.37 -6.37 2.77
C ILE A 50 -0.08 -6.02 2.04
N ALA A 51 0.97 -6.81 2.28
CA ALA A 51 2.24 -6.62 1.60
C ALA A 51 2.19 -7.08 0.14
N GLY A 52 2.69 -6.23 -0.76
CA GLY A 52 2.72 -6.46 -2.20
C GLY A 52 1.34 -6.69 -2.78
N ASP A 53 0.37 -5.87 -2.36
CA ASP A 53 -0.95 -5.83 -3.00
C ASP A 53 -0.82 -5.17 -4.38
N GLY A 54 -1.43 -5.77 -5.41
CA GLY A 54 -1.32 -5.27 -6.77
C GLY A 54 0.11 -5.24 -7.35
N GLY A 55 0.42 -4.20 -8.13
CA GLY A 55 1.70 -4.01 -8.85
C GLY A 55 2.38 -2.67 -8.56
N GLU A 56 1.80 -1.87 -7.68
CA GLU A 56 2.24 -0.56 -7.24
C GLU A 56 3.63 -0.65 -6.62
N ASN A 57 4.49 0.33 -6.92
CA ASN A 57 5.91 0.32 -6.55
C ASN A 57 6.65 -1.00 -6.89
N GLY A 58 6.26 -1.67 -7.99
CA GLY A 58 6.84 -2.97 -8.37
C GLY A 58 6.54 -4.10 -7.38
N GLY A 59 5.48 -3.98 -6.58
CA GLY A 59 5.14 -4.92 -5.51
C GLY A 59 5.78 -4.60 -4.15
N MET A 60 6.52 -3.49 -4.04
CA MET A 60 7.19 -3.05 -2.82
C MET A 60 6.29 -2.06 -2.05
N ASN A 61 5.10 -2.52 -1.65
CA ASN A 61 4.06 -1.69 -1.07
C ASN A 61 3.34 -2.37 0.10
N PHE A 62 2.63 -1.58 0.89
CA PHE A 62 1.57 -2.04 1.77
C PHE A 62 0.23 -1.49 1.27
N ASP A 63 -0.72 -2.36 0.96
CA ASP A 63 -2.07 -2.00 0.51
C ASP A 63 -2.08 -1.10 -0.74
N GLY A 64 -1.06 -1.21 -1.59
CA GLY A 64 -0.84 -0.36 -2.76
C GLY A 64 -0.10 0.96 -2.48
N TYR A 65 0.23 1.27 -1.21
CA TYR A 65 0.94 2.48 -0.80
C TYR A 65 2.43 2.22 -0.53
N ALA A 66 3.25 3.21 -0.85
CA ALA A 66 4.68 3.16 -0.65
C ALA A 66 5.23 4.56 -0.36
N ASN A 67 6.51 4.66 -0.02
CA ASN A 67 7.24 5.93 0.15
C ASN A 67 6.57 6.91 1.13
N GLY A 68 5.86 6.40 2.13
CA GLY A 68 5.16 7.23 3.12
C GLY A 68 3.89 7.90 2.60
N GLU A 69 3.29 7.39 1.52
CA GLU A 69 2.04 7.89 0.94
C GLU A 69 0.83 7.66 1.85
N MET A 70 0.85 6.64 2.72
CA MET A 70 -0.15 6.45 3.76
C MET A 70 0.37 6.89 5.13
N THR A 71 -0.49 7.53 5.92
CA THR A 71 -0.23 7.87 7.32
C THR A 71 -1.38 7.42 8.19
N LEU A 72 -1.13 6.45 9.08
CA LEU A 72 -2.03 6.13 10.18
C LEU A 72 -1.72 7.03 11.38
N VAL A 73 -2.72 7.77 11.86
CA VAL A 73 -2.65 8.54 13.10
C VAL A 73 -3.36 7.76 14.21
N VAL A 74 -2.68 7.51 15.33
CA VAL A 74 -3.20 6.79 16.50
C VAL A 74 -3.07 7.65 17.75
N PRO A 75 -4.10 7.75 18.61
CA PRO A 75 -3.94 8.42 19.90
C PRO A 75 -2.97 7.67 20.80
N VAL A 76 -2.13 8.39 21.54
CA VAL A 76 -1.21 7.79 22.51
C VAL A 76 -1.95 6.91 23.53
N GLY A 77 -1.38 5.75 23.84
CA GLY A 77 -1.92 4.77 24.78
C GLY A 77 -2.98 3.82 24.20
N TRP A 78 -3.26 3.89 22.89
CA TRP A 78 -4.13 2.91 22.23
C TRP A 78 -3.37 1.65 21.85
N ARG A 79 -4.08 0.53 21.81
CA ARG A 79 -3.60 -0.72 21.21
C ARG A 79 -3.75 -0.63 19.70
N VAL A 80 -2.74 -1.10 19.00
CA VAL A 80 -2.74 -1.26 17.54
C VAL A 80 -2.58 -2.75 17.27
N GLN A 81 -3.54 -3.31 16.54
CA GLN A 81 -3.51 -4.66 16.02
C GLN A 81 -3.35 -4.58 14.50
N ILE A 82 -2.19 -4.99 14.00
CA ILE A 82 -1.95 -5.13 12.57
C ILE A 82 -2.36 -6.54 12.15
N HIS A 83 -3.20 -6.62 11.13
CA HIS A 83 -3.55 -7.84 10.42
C HIS A 83 -2.69 -7.90 9.16
N PHE A 84 -1.50 -8.49 9.29
CA PHE A 84 -0.54 -8.62 8.22
C PHE A 84 -0.90 -9.79 7.31
N ARG A 85 -0.78 -9.59 6.00
CA ARG A 85 -0.83 -10.66 5.00
C ARG A 85 0.18 -10.38 3.89
N ASN A 86 0.95 -11.40 3.49
CA ASN A 86 1.74 -11.31 2.27
C ASN A 86 0.92 -11.78 1.05
N ALA A 87 0.65 -10.89 0.09
CA ALA A 87 -0.06 -11.23 -1.16
C ALA A 87 0.88 -11.65 -2.30
N SER A 88 2.17 -11.30 -2.20
CA SER A 88 3.17 -11.46 -3.27
C SER A 88 4.00 -12.74 -3.09
N PHE A 89 4.76 -13.14 -4.13
CA PHE A 89 5.74 -14.24 -4.02
C PHE A 89 7.05 -13.82 -3.35
N THR A 90 7.33 -12.52 -3.31
CA THR A 90 8.46 -11.96 -2.59
C THR A 90 8.17 -12.03 -1.09
N PRO A 91 9.10 -12.52 -0.25
CA PRO A 91 8.92 -12.46 1.19
C PRO A 91 8.83 -11.01 1.68
N HIS A 92 7.87 -10.74 2.55
CA HIS A 92 7.68 -9.41 3.13
C HIS A 92 7.40 -9.53 4.63
N SER A 93 7.71 -8.48 5.36
CA SER A 93 7.49 -8.36 6.80
C SER A 93 6.87 -7.00 7.11
N ALA A 94 6.54 -6.79 8.37
CA ALA A 94 6.17 -5.48 8.88
C ALA A 94 6.87 -5.25 10.23
N MET A 95 7.45 -4.08 10.41
CA MET A 95 8.12 -3.66 11.64
C MET A 95 7.90 -2.16 11.86
N VAL A 96 7.55 -1.75 13.08
CA VAL A 96 7.45 -0.33 13.42
C VAL A 96 8.77 0.19 13.96
N VAL A 97 9.31 1.23 13.32
CA VAL A 97 10.59 1.88 13.67
C VAL A 97 10.38 3.39 13.85
N PRO A 98 11.30 4.13 14.51
CA PRO A 98 11.30 5.59 14.45
C PRO A 98 11.31 6.08 12.99
N GLU A 99 10.58 7.16 12.67
CA GLU A 99 10.50 7.63 11.28
C GLU A 99 11.90 7.94 10.71
N GLY A 100 12.83 8.47 11.50
CA GLY A 100 14.20 8.73 11.05
C GLY A 100 15.03 7.49 10.69
N ASP A 101 14.49 6.28 10.87
CA ASP A 101 15.15 5.01 10.57
C ASP A 101 14.49 4.25 9.40
N TYR A 102 13.55 4.85 8.65
CA TYR A 102 12.86 4.13 7.57
C TYR A 102 13.79 3.72 6.41
N ASP A 103 14.89 4.45 6.19
CA ASP A 103 15.80 4.29 5.04
C ASP A 103 17.04 3.42 5.34
N ARG A 104 16.96 2.59 6.40
CA ARG A 104 18.04 1.66 6.74
C ARG A 104 18.14 0.53 5.71
N GLY A 105 19.36 0.09 5.41
CA GLY A 105 19.60 -1.07 4.55
C GLY A 105 19.23 -2.41 5.18
N SER A 106 19.22 -2.47 6.51
CA SER A 106 18.86 -3.64 7.31
C SER A 106 18.25 -3.22 8.64
N PHE A 107 17.39 -4.07 9.19
CA PHE A 107 16.70 -3.83 10.45
C PHE A 107 16.99 -4.97 11.44
N ASP A 108 17.16 -4.62 12.70
CA ASP A 108 17.25 -5.55 13.82
C ASP A 108 16.37 -5.06 14.98
N SER A 109 16.18 -5.91 15.99
CA SER A 109 15.27 -5.63 17.11
C SER A 109 15.64 -4.40 17.95
N SER A 110 16.86 -3.85 17.84
CA SER A 110 17.23 -2.60 18.52
C SER A 110 16.52 -1.37 17.96
N LEU A 111 16.03 -1.45 16.72
CA LEU A 111 15.27 -0.38 16.06
C LEU A 111 13.76 -0.44 16.33
N LEU A 112 13.29 -1.49 17.02
CA LEU A 112 11.88 -1.71 17.28
C LEU A 112 11.29 -0.58 18.14
N ALA A 113 10.31 0.15 17.59
CA ALA A 113 9.77 1.35 18.23
C ALA A 113 8.91 1.02 19.45
N PHE A 114 8.21 -0.11 19.42
CA PHE A 114 7.33 -0.60 20.48
C PHE A 114 7.48 -2.12 20.61
N PRO A 115 7.52 -2.67 21.84
CA PRO A 115 7.55 -4.12 22.04
C PRO A 115 6.37 -4.80 21.32
N GLY A 116 6.68 -5.84 20.53
CA GLY A 116 5.69 -6.61 19.77
C GLY A 116 5.21 -5.95 18.47
N ALA A 117 5.78 -4.83 18.05
CA ALA A 117 5.38 -4.14 16.81
C ALA A 117 6.10 -4.66 15.56
N GLU A 118 6.23 -5.98 15.43
CA GLU A 118 6.86 -6.65 14.29
C GLU A 118 6.24 -8.02 14.00
N THR A 119 6.26 -8.41 12.73
CA THR A 119 6.04 -9.80 12.30
C THR A 119 7.19 -10.71 12.75
N PRO A 120 6.99 -12.02 12.93
CA PRO A 120 8.08 -12.96 13.20
C PRO A 120 9.20 -12.88 12.15
N ASN A 121 10.46 -12.98 12.59
CA ASN A 121 11.66 -12.95 11.74
C ASN A 121 11.63 -11.84 10.66
N PRO A 122 11.52 -10.56 11.06
CA PRO A 122 11.19 -9.48 10.14
C PRO A 122 12.26 -9.23 9.06
N SER A 123 13.51 -9.65 9.28
CA SER A 123 14.57 -9.60 8.26
C SER A 123 14.47 -10.71 7.20
N GLU A 124 13.78 -11.82 7.49
CA GLU A 124 13.57 -12.93 6.55
C GLU A 124 12.28 -12.74 5.75
N GLY A 125 11.23 -12.22 6.41
CA GLY A 125 9.92 -12.02 5.81
C GLY A 125 9.11 -13.30 5.72
N SER A 126 7.79 -13.13 5.67
CA SER A 126 6.84 -14.22 5.60
C SER A 126 6.54 -14.58 4.15
N PRO A 127 6.32 -15.87 3.81
CA PRO A 127 6.08 -16.30 2.45
C PRO A 127 4.68 -15.88 1.95
N LYS A 128 4.44 -16.07 0.65
CA LYS A 128 3.14 -15.81 0.02
C LYS A 128 1.99 -16.48 0.78
N GLY A 129 0.95 -15.71 1.06
CA GLY A 129 -0.27 -16.19 1.71
C GLY A 129 -0.15 -16.33 3.23
N ALA A 130 1.03 -16.10 3.81
CA ALA A 130 1.17 -16.00 5.26
C ALA A 130 0.28 -14.88 5.79
N ALA A 131 -0.33 -15.13 6.95
CA ALA A 131 -1.17 -14.18 7.66
C ALA A 131 -0.78 -14.19 9.13
N GLU A 132 -0.51 -13.01 9.67
CA GLU A 132 0.06 -12.83 11.00
C GLU A 132 -0.63 -11.66 11.69
N ASN A 133 -0.83 -11.77 13.00
CA ASN A 133 -1.33 -10.68 13.80
C ASN A 133 -0.18 -10.13 14.64
N VAL A 134 0.04 -8.83 14.53
CA VAL A 134 1.02 -8.07 15.29
C VAL A 134 0.25 -7.16 16.23
N GLU A 135 0.62 -7.12 17.51
CA GLU A 135 -0.07 -6.28 18.48
C GLU A 135 0.93 -5.52 19.34
N PHE A 136 0.72 -4.22 19.46
CA PHE A 136 1.50 -3.36 20.33
C PHE A 136 0.67 -2.22 20.92
N THR A 137 1.19 -1.59 21.96
CA THR A 137 0.63 -0.35 22.51
C THR A 137 1.42 0.84 21.98
N ALA A 138 0.73 1.82 21.40
CA ALA A 138 1.30 3.11 20.98
C ALA A 138 1.62 3.98 22.20
N SER A 139 2.61 3.57 23.01
CA SER A 139 2.82 4.03 24.38
C SER A 139 3.43 5.44 24.53
N ARG A 140 3.98 5.99 23.45
CA ARG A 140 4.61 7.32 23.42
C ARG A 140 4.26 8.07 22.13
N ALA A 141 4.03 9.37 22.26
CA ALA A 141 3.81 10.23 21.11
C ALA A 141 5.09 10.38 20.28
N GLY A 142 4.94 10.55 18.97
CA GLY A 142 6.05 10.70 18.03
C GLY A 142 5.68 10.25 16.62
N ASN A 143 6.66 10.37 15.73
CA ASN A 143 6.56 9.88 14.36
C ASN A 143 7.34 8.58 14.20
N PHE A 144 6.73 7.64 13.49
CA PHE A 144 7.20 6.30 13.26
C PHE A 144 6.94 5.93 11.80
N ALA A 145 7.60 4.87 11.36
CA ALA A 145 7.31 4.23 10.08
C ALA A 145 6.97 2.75 10.32
N LEU A 146 6.01 2.24 9.57
CA LEU A 146 5.85 0.81 9.34
C LEU A 146 6.71 0.47 8.12
N VAL A 147 7.73 -0.35 8.29
CA VAL A 147 8.67 -0.74 7.23
C VAL A 147 8.54 -2.23 6.92
N CYS A 148 8.84 -2.62 5.68
CA CYS A 148 9.27 -3.99 5.41
C CYS A 148 10.75 -4.12 5.79
N ALA A 149 11.03 -4.94 6.79
CA ALA A 149 12.35 -5.09 7.39
C ALA A 149 13.27 -6.08 6.65
N VAL A 150 12.77 -6.75 5.60
CA VAL A 150 13.60 -7.53 4.69
C VAL A 150 14.64 -6.60 4.04
N PRO A 151 15.94 -6.96 4.03
CA PRO A 151 17.01 -6.08 3.58
C PRO A 151 16.74 -5.44 2.21
N GLY A 152 16.90 -4.12 2.15
CA GLY A 152 16.69 -3.32 0.94
C GLY A 152 15.23 -3.00 0.59
N HIS A 153 14.22 -3.61 1.22
CA HIS A 153 12.82 -3.39 0.86
C HIS A 153 12.34 -1.98 1.26
N ALA A 154 12.66 -1.52 2.47
CA ALA A 154 12.35 -0.16 2.89
C ALA A 154 13.08 0.89 2.03
N LEU A 155 14.34 0.63 1.65
CA LEU A 155 15.09 1.46 0.68
C LEU A 155 14.43 1.52 -0.70
N ALA A 156 13.74 0.46 -1.11
CA ALA A 156 12.94 0.42 -2.33
C ALA A 156 11.58 1.11 -2.18
N GLY A 157 11.31 1.77 -1.04
CA GLY A 157 10.09 2.52 -0.79
C GLY A 157 9.02 1.74 -0.01
N MET A 158 9.29 0.53 0.46
CA MET A 158 8.28 -0.28 1.16
C MET A 158 8.10 0.14 2.62
N TRP A 159 7.50 1.30 2.81
CA TRP A 159 7.18 1.85 4.13
C TRP A 159 6.04 2.87 4.06
N ASP A 160 5.33 2.98 5.17
CA ASP A 160 4.27 3.98 5.42
C ASP A 160 4.40 4.59 6.81
N LYS A 161 3.71 5.70 7.04
CA LYS A 161 3.85 6.48 8.28
C LYS A 161 2.88 6.01 9.36
N LEU A 162 3.38 6.02 10.59
CA LEU A 162 2.59 5.90 11.80
C LEU A 162 2.86 7.11 12.70
N VAL A 163 1.84 7.90 12.99
CA VAL A 163 1.92 9.03 13.92
C VAL A 163 1.19 8.69 15.20
N VAL A 164 1.90 8.66 16.32
CA VAL A 164 1.28 8.56 17.64
C VAL A 164 1.08 9.96 18.20
N SER A 165 -0.17 10.39 18.32
CA SER A 165 -0.53 11.76 18.68
C SER A 165 -1.04 11.85 20.11
N SER A 166 -0.52 12.82 20.87
CA SER A 166 -1.07 13.20 22.18
C SER A 166 -2.36 14.03 22.09
N GLN A 167 -2.67 14.55 20.91
CA GLN A 167 -3.80 15.46 20.67
C GLN A 167 -5.00 14.75 20.04
N ALA A 168 -4.75 13.75 19.19
CA ALA A 168 -5.80 12.99 18.54
C ALA A 168 -6.73 12.33 19.57
N LYS A 169 -8.04 12.38 19.31
CA LYS A 169 -9.06 11.74 20.17
C LYS A 169 -9.57 10.41 19.61
N LYS A 170 -9.33 10.19 18.32
CA LYS A 170 -9.65 8.96 17.59
C LYS A 170 -8.60 8.73 16.49
N PRO A 171 -8.46 7.51 15.99
CA PRO A 171 -7.61 7.22 14.85
C PRO A 171 -8.10 7.89 13.56
N SER A 172 -7.18 8.07 12.61
CA SER A 172 -7.48 8.52 11.25
C SER A 172 -6.45 8.00 10.27
N LEU A 173 -6.86 7.75 9.03
CA LEU A 173 -5.98 7.38 7.93
C LEU A 173 -5.92 8.54 6.92
N LEU A 174 -4.71 8.97 6.58
CA LEU A 174 -4.46 9.98 5.56
C LEU A 174 -3.71 9.31 4.42
N VAL A 175 -4.09 9.60 3.18
CA VAL A 175 -3.45 9.03 1.99
C VAL A 175 -3.16 10.14 1.00
N ASN A 176 -1.95 10.13 0.44
CA ASN A 176 -1.51 11.01 -0.63
C ASN A 176 -1.25 10.16 -1.86
N HIS A 177 -2.30 9.88 -2.64
CA HIS A 177 -2.12 9.28 -3.96
C HIS A 177 -1.54 10.33 -4.90
N SER A 178 -0.26 10.22 -5.25
CA SER A 178 0.25 10.92 -6.43
C SER A 178 -0.09 10.06 -7.64
N SER A 179 -1.14 10.46 -8.37
CA SER A 179 -1.53 9.84 -9.65
C SER A 179 -0.44 9.95 -10.70
#